data_AF-A0A0U1HV66-F1
#
_entry.id   AF-A0A0U1HV66-F1
#
_cell.length_a   1.000
_cell.length_b   1.000
_cell.length_c   1.000
_cell.angle_alpha   90.00
_cell.angle_beta   90.00
_cell.angle_gamma   90.00
#
_symmetry.space_group_name_H-M   'P 1'
#
loop_
_entity.id
_entity.type
_entity.pdbx_description
1 polymer ?
#
loop_
_entity_poly.entity_id
_entity_poly.type
_entity_poly.pdbx_seq_one_letter_code
_entity_poly.pdbx_strand_id
1 'polypeptide(L)'
;MMQDLRLILIVVGAIAIIALLLHGLWTSRKERSSLFRDRPVKRPKQERVETPIESLDEGVGEVRVRTAHPQEKPSFSHIDDDDEDMPVIQHTETKPAPVKTEPRHKPFAPVQTEYDDPLLGGLSAEQPPHESHRDPVFGAVEPSYSQPQHAEPQQVAEHAPRVESPPEAVAPAPEVKPQKLKETVLVLHVAAHHGGALGGELLLQSVLQSGFQFGEMGIFHRHLSPAGSGPVLFSLANMVKPGSFDPDTMSDFSTPGVSMFMMVPSYGDANQNFKLMLQSAQRIADDVGGVVLDDERRMMTPQKLETYKARIREVLDANLSA
;
A
#
# COMPACT_ATOMS: atom_id res chain seq x y z
N MET A 1 52.47 -8.98 25.96
CA MET A 1 52.21 -7.52 25.92
C MET A 1 51.15 -7.13 24.89
N MET A 2 51.25 -7.45 23.59
CA MET A 2 50.19 -7.06 22.62
C MET A 2 48.91 -7.89 22.71
N GLN A 3 48.99 -9.16 23.10
CA GLN A 3 47.82 -10.02 23.32
C GLN A 3 47.03 -9.58 24.56
N ASP A 4 47.73 -9.17 25.61
CA ASP A 4 47.11 -8.62 26.84
C ASP A 4 46.34 -7.34 26.55
N LEU A 5 46.88 -6.46 25.69
CA LEU A 5 46.19 -5.23 25.27
C LEU A 5 44.90 -5.54 24.49
N ARG A 6 44.94 -6.50 23.55
CA ARG A 6 43.74 -6.91 22.79
C ARG A 6 42.68 -7.51 23.71
N LEU A 7 43.09 -8.37 24.65
CA LEU A 7 42.17 -8.98 25.62
C LEU A 7 41.54 -7.93 26.54
N ILE A 8 42.33 -6.96 27.02
CA ILE A 8 41.84 -5.83 27.82
C ILE A 8 40.85 -4.97 27.02
N LEU A 9 41.15 -4.64 25.77
CA LEU A 9 40.25 -3.84 24.93
C LEU A 9 38.93 -4.56 24.64
N ILE A 10 38.95 -5.87 24.42
CA ILE A 10 37.73 -6.68 24.24
C ILE A 10 36.90 -6.69 25.51
N VAL A 11 37.52 -6.90 26.68
CA VAL A 11 36.81 -6.93 27.97
C VAL A 11 36.20 -5.57 28.30
N VAL A 12 36.95 -4.47 28.10
CA VAL A 12 36.45 -3.10 28.32
C VAL A 12 35.30 -2.77 27.36
N GLY A 13 35.42 -3.15 26.09
CA GLY A 13 34.36 -2.98 25.10
C GLY A 13 33.09 -3.75 25.45
N ALA A 14 33.23 -5.00 25.90
CA ALA A 14 32.08 -5.82 26.34
C ALA A 14 31.37 -5.20 27.54
N ILE A 15 32.11 -4.69 28.53
CA ILE A 15 31.53 -4.02 29.71
C ILE A 15 30.78 -2.74 29.30
N ALA A 16 31.33 -1.94 28.37
CA ALA A 16 30.68 -0.74 27.87
C ALA A 16 29.35 -1.04 27.15
N ILE A 17 29.31 -2.08 26.31
CA ILE A 17 28.09 -2.51 25.62
C ILE A 17 27.04 -2.99 26.63
N ILE A 18 27.42 -3.81 27.62
CA ILE A 18 26.51 -4.29 28.66
C ILE A 18 25.93 -3.11 29.47
N ALA A 19 26.76 -2.11 29.82
CA ALA A 19 26.30 -0.92 30.52
C ALA A 19 25.29 -0.11 29.69
N LEU A 20 25.51 0.05 28.37
CA LEU A 20 24.58 0.73 27.47
C LEU A 20 23.28 -0.05 27.28
N LEU A 21 23.33 -1.38 27.19
CA LEU A 21 22.14 -2.23 27.09
C LEU A 21 21.31 -2.19 28.36
N LEU A 22 21.95 -2.28 29.53
CA LEU A 22 21.26 -2.15 30.82
C LEU A 22 20.66 -0.76 30.98
N HIS A 23 21.40 0.29 30.60
CA HIS A 23 20.89 1.65 30.65
C HIS A 23 19.70 1.84 29.70
N GLY A 24 19.81 1.40 28.44
CA GLY A 24 18.75 1.49 27.43
C GLY A 24 17.49 0.67 27.77
N LEU A 25 17.64 -0.54 28.33
CA LEU A 25 16.49 -1.30 28.82
C LEU A 25 15.83 -0.64 30.04
N TRP A 26 16.62 -0.03 30.92
CA TRP A 26 16.09 0.63 32.11
C TRP A 26 15.41 1.96 31.77
N THR A 27 15.88 2.72 30.77
CA THR A 27 15.21 3.95 30.31
C THR A 27 13.92 3.63 29.54
N SER A 28 13.95 2.62 28.67
CA SER A 28 12.80 2.21 27.85
C SER A 28 11.60 1.74 28.70
N ARG A 29 11.87 1.10 29.84
CA ARG A 29 10.81 0.62 30.74
C ARG A 29 10.08 1.74 31.49
N LYS A 30 10.66 2.94 31.61
CA LYS A 30 10.09 4.01 32.43
C LYS A 30 9.07 4.91 31.71
N GLU A 31 8.94 4.80 30.40
CA GLU A 31 8.00 5.65 29.62
C GLU A 31 6.68 4.98 29.25
N ARG A 32 6.48 3.66 29.51
CA ARG A 32 5.28 2.93 29.04
C ARG A 32 4.29 2.46 30.12
N SER A 33 4.25 3.07 31.31
CA SER A 33 3.31 2.60 32.36
C SER A 33 2.54 3.66 33.16
N SER A 34 2.50 4.93 32.73
CA SER A 34 1.64 5.94 33.37
C SER A 34 0.28 6.19 32.70
N LEU A 35 -0.02 5.56 31.55
CA LEU A 35 -1.27 5.80 30.81
C LEU A 35 -2.35 4.71 30.97
N PHE A 36 -2.09 3.66 31.74
CA PHE A 36 -3.12 2.67 32.10
C PHE A 36 -3.10 2.41 33.61
N ARG A 37 -3.73 3.32 34.36
CA ARG A 37 -4.31 2.99 35.67
C ARG A 37 -5.77 3.44 35.67
N ASP A 38 -6.61 2.45 35.86
CA ASP A 38 -8.06 2.47 35.90
C ASP A 38 -8.64 3.59 36.75
N ARG A 39 -9.66 4.27 36.23
CA ARG A 39 -10.51 5.19 36.99
C ARG A 39 -11.94 4.62 37.04
N PRO A 40 -12.36 3.96 38.14
CA PRO A 40 -13.76 3.62 38.32
C PRO A 40 -14.56 4.88 38.66
N VAL A 41 -15.56 5.18 37.83
CA VAL A 41 -16.47 6.32 37.95
C VAL A 41 -17.32 6.17 39.21
N LYS A 42 -17.02 6.96 40.25
CA LYS A 42 -17.94 7.23 41.36
C LYS A 42 -18.71 8.51 41.06
N ARG A 43 -20.03 8.37 40.89
CA ARG A 43 -21.04 9.43 40.87
C ARG A 43 -20.97 10.26 42.17
N PRO A 44 -20.90 11.60 42.12
CA PRO A 44 -21.37 12.42 43.23
C PRO A 44 -22.85 12.77 43.03
N LYS A 45 -23.63 12.42 44.06
CA LYS A 45 -25.02 12.75 44.31
C LYS A 45 -25.09 14.26 44.61
N GLN A 46 -25.75 15.04 43.77
CA GLN A 46 -26.03 16.45 44.04
C GLN A 46 -27.19 16.53 45.03
N GLU A 47 -26.88 17.02 46.22
CA GLU A 47 -27.83 17.28 47.30
C GLU A 47 -28.63 18.54 46.96
N ARG A 48 -29.93 18.36 46.83
CA ARG A 48 -30.94 19.40 46.60
C ARG A 48 -31.17 20.10 47.94
N VAL A 49 -30.75 21.35 48.06
CA VAL A 49 -31.20 22.25 49.13
C VAL A 49 -32.28 23.15 48.54
N GLU A 50 -33.48 23.02 49.09
CA GLU A 50 -34.63 23.88 48.84
C GLU A 50 -34.54 25.10 49.77
N THR A 51 -34.71 26.31 49.22
CA THR A 51 -35.30 27.44 49.96
C THR A 51 -36.39 28.09 49.10
N PRO A 52 -37.65 28.20 49.59
CA PRO A 52 -38.80 28.69 48.82
C PRO A 52 -39.05 30.22 48.88
N ILE A 53 -39.66 30.74 47.78
CA ILE A 53 -40.62 31.88 47.59
C ILE A 53 -40.18 33.32 48.02
N GLU A 54 -40.54 34.45 47.41
CA GLU A 54 -41.58 34.87 46.44
C GLU A 54 -41.28 36.33 46.01
N SER A 55 -41.48 36.71 44.75
CA SER A 55 -42.22 37.93 44.34
C SER A 55 -42.17 38.17 42.83
N LEU A 56 -43.32 38.59 42.32
CA LEU A 56 -43.75 38.74 40.94
C LEU A 56 -43.07 39.93 40.23
N ASP A 57 -42.82 39.83 38.93
CA ASP A 57 -43.40 40.78 37.98
C ASP A 57 -43.37 40.26 36.54
N GLU A 58 -44.41 40.63 35.83
CA GLU A 58 -44.88 40.19 34.52
C GLU A 58 -44.40 41.20 33.48
N GLY A 59 -43.86 40.77 32.34
CA GLY A 59 -43.38 41.73 31.35
C GLY A 59 -42.86 41.15 30.04
N VAL A 60 -43.78 40.81 29.15
CA VAL A 60 -43.53 40.68 27.69
C VAL A 60 -43.31 42.08 27.12
N GLY A 61 -42.27 42.31 26.30
CA GLY A 61 -42.05 43.65 25.73
C GLY A 61 -40.99 43.78 24.63
N GLU A 62 -41.49 43.85 23.40
CA GLU A 62 -41.04 44.61 22.22
C GLU A 62 -39.64 44.44 21.58
N VAL A 63 -39.71 43.92 20.36
CA VAL A 63 -38.84 44.17 19.19
C VAL A 63 -38.85 45.66 18.83
N ARG A 64 -37.67 46.28 18.63
CA ARG A 64 -37.58 47.53 17.84
C ARG A 64 -36.27 47.66 17.06
N VAL A 65 -36.47 47.79 15.75
CA VAL A 65 -35.53 48.14 14.68
C VAL A 65 -35.22 49.64 14.72
N ARG A 66 -33.99 50.06 14.43
CA ARG A 66 -33.71 51.41 13.89
C ARG A 66 -32.60 51.41 12.83
N THR A 67 -32.89 52.13 11.75
CA THR A 67 -32.01 52.49 10.63
C THR A 67 -32.14 54.01 10.39
N ALA A 68 -31.01 54.63 9.99
CA ALA A 68 -30.82 55.81 9.12
C ALA A 68 -30.50 57.23 9.71
N HIS A 69 -29.23 57.66 9.45
CA HIS A 69 -28.68 58.90 8.79
C HIS A 69 -28.86 60.33 9.38
N PRO A 70 -28.10 61.41 8.97
CA PRO A 70 -27.10 61.61 7.89
C PRO A 70 -25.82 62.52 8.13
N GLN A 71 -24.90 62.47 7.13
CA GLN A 71 -23.87 63.38 6.54
C GLN A 71 -23.35 64.73 7.16
N GLU A 72 -22.05 65.05 6.95
CA GLU A 72 -21.54 66.05 5.95
C GLU A 72 -19.99 66.20 5.87
N LYS A 73 -19.47 66.61 4.69
CA LYS A 73 -18.08 67.01 4.32
C LYS A 73 -18.02 68.54 4.05
N PRO A 74 -16.81 69.14 3.89
CA PRO A 74 -16.39 69.73 2.57
C PRO A 74 -14.87 69.52 2.27
N SER A 75 -14.31 69.27 1.06
CA SER A 75 -14.14 69.98 -0.25
C SER A 75 -13.32 71.30 -0.18
N PHE A 76 -12.31 71.70 -0.99
CA PHE A 76 -11.79 71.51 -2.38
C PHE A 76 -10.24 71.74 -2.39
N SER A 77 -9.37 71.34 -3.37
CA SER A 77 -9.11 71.86 -4.75
C SER A 77 -8.00 70.97 -5.43
N HIS A 78 -8.13 70.37 -6.62
CA HIS A 78 -8.00 70.84 -8.03
C HIS A 78 -6.59 71.30 -8.52
N ILE A 79 -6.20 70.80 -9.73
CA ILE A 79 -5.14 71.22 -10.71
C ILE A 79 -3.81 70.42 -10.60
N ASP A 80 -3.19 69.79 -11.61
CA ASP A 80 -3.37 69.65 -13.08
C ASP A 80 -2.60 68.40 -13.58
N ASP A 81 -2.88 68.01 -14.84
CA ASP A 81 -2.26 67.02 -15.72
C ASP A 81 -0.76 67.26 -16.06
N ASP A 82 -0.07 66.18 -16.45
CA ASP A 82 0.84 66.02 -17.62
C ASP A 82 2.04 65.07 -17.38
N ASP A 83 1.96 63.96 -18.12
CA ASP A 83 2.98 63.31 -18.96
C ASP A 83 4.31 62.68 -18.44
N GLU A 84 4.64 61.61 -19.18
CA GLU A 84 5.91 60.91 -19.44
C GLU A 84 6.46 59.81 -18.50
N ASP A 85 6.76 58.69 -19.18
CA ASP A 85 7.80 57.69 -18.98
C ASP A 85 7.58 56.43 -18.10
N MET A 86 7.16 55.36 -18.79
CA MET A 86 7.48 53.96 -18.47
C MET A 86 9.00 53.69 -18.52
N PRO A 87 9.54 52.81 -17.67
CA PRO A 87 10.79 52.12 -17.97
C PRO A 87 10.53 50.78 -18.69
N VAL A 88 10.82 50.75 -19.99
CA VAL A 88 11.30 49.58 -20.76
C VAL A 88 12.80 49.44 -20.42
N ILE A 89 13.47 48.29 -20.23
CA ILE A 89 13.92 47.20 -21.13
C ILE A 89 14.50 46.10 -20.16
N GLN A 90 14.68 44.80 -20.43
CA GLN A 90 15.29 44.15 -21.59
C GLN A 90 15.16 42.61 -21.49
N HIS A 91 14.54 42.00 -22.50
CA HIS A 91 14.66 40.57 -22.76
C HIS A 91 16.03 40.30 -23.39
N THR A 92 16.81 39.38 -22.82
CA THR A 92 17.98 38.82 -23.48
C THR A 92 17.59 37.54 -24.20
N GLU A 93 17.65 37.61 -25.52
CA GLU A 93 17.47 36.53 -26.48
C GLU A 93 18.84 35.85 -26.70
N THR A 94 18.98 34.59 -26.30
CA THR A 94 20.20 33.80 -26.55
C THR A 94 19.96 32.85 -27.72
N LYS A 95 20.58 33.18 -28.87
CA LYS A 95 20.66 32.33 -30.06
C LYS A 95 21.65 31.17 -29.84
N PRO A 96 21.38 29.95 -30.36
CA PRO A 96 22.24 28.78 -30.13
C PRO A 96 23.47 28.77 -31.06
N ALA A 97 24.61 28.33 -30.53
CA ALA A 97 25.82 28.01 -31.30
C ALA A 97 26.03 26.47 -31.36
N PRO A 98 26.56 25.93 -32.46
CA PRO A 98 26.63 24.49 -32.69
C PRO A 98 27.85 23.89 -31.99
N VAL A 99 27.63 22.90 -31.12
CA VAL A 99 28.72 22.12 -30.52
C VAL A 99 28.92 20.81 -31.29
N LYS A 100 30.14 20.67 -31.77
CA LYS A 100 30.72 19.58 -32.54
C LYS A 100 30.78 18.29 -31.70
N THR A 101 30.32 17.20 -32.29
CA THR A 101 30.43 15.82 -31.80
C THR A 101 31.88 15.37 -31.61
N GLU A 102 32.17 14.72 -30.48
CA GLU A 102 33.31 13.81 -30.32
C GLU A 102 32.88 12.60 -29.45
N PRO A 103 33.02 11.35 -29.92
CA PRO A 103 32.63 10.17 -29.16
C PRO A 103 33.82 9.68 -28.33
N ARG A 104 33.68 9.64 -27.00
CA ARG A 104 34.67 9.01 -26.12
C ARG A 104 34.12 7.72 -25.52
N HIS A 105 34.32 6.64 -26.28
CA HIS A 105 34.28 5.27 -25.75
C HIS A 105 35.37 5.10 -24.68
N LYS A 106 34.98 4.58 -23.51
CA LYS A 106 35.86 3.78 -22.66
C LYS A 106 35.09 2.54 -22.20
N PRO A 107 35.61 1.32 -22.42
CA PRO A 107 35.01 0.09 -21.87
C PRO A 107 35.29 0.02 -20.37
N PHE A 108 34.26 -0.23 -19.56
CA PHE A 108 34.44 -0.67 -18.19
C PHE A 108 34.74 -2.17 -18.19
N ALA A 109 35.87 -2.56 -17.59
CA ALA A 109 36.20 -3.94 -17.30
C ALA A 109 35.33 -4.48 -16.15
N PRO A 110 34.97 -5.78 -16.14
CA PRO A 110 34.19 -6.35 -15.05
C PRO A 110 35.08 -6.52 -13.80
N VAL A 111 34.66 -5.92 -12.69
CA VAL A 111 35.21 -6.23 -11.36
C VAL A 111 34.53 -7.51 -10.90
N GLN A 112 35.31 -8.58 -10.76
CA GLN A 112 34.90 -9.77 -10.03
C GLN A 112 35.00 -9.45 -8.53
N THR A 113 33.88 -9.46 -7.82
CA THR A 113 33.88 -9.54 -6.36
C THR A 113 33.48 -10.95 -5.97
N GLU A 114 34.49 -11.74 -5.61
CA GLU A 114 34.34 -12.87 -4.71
C GLU A 114 33.82 -12.36 -3.37
N TYR A 115 32.62 -12.82 -2.98
CA TYR A 115 32.15 -12.75 -1.61
C TYR A 115 31.96 -14.18 -1.13
N ASP A 116 32.92 -14.63 -0.31
CA ASP A 116 32.74 -15.75 0.61
C ASP A 116 31.65 -15.39 1.61
N ASP A 117 30.48 -16.00 1.47
CA ASP A 117 29.40 -15.96 2.46
C ASP A 117 29.57 -17.14 3.43
N PRO A 118 29.87 -16.90 4.73
CA PRO A 118 30.06 -17.95 5.72
C PRO A 118 28.77 -18.64 6.20
N LEU A 119 27.60 -18.36 5.58
CA LEU A 119 26.32 -18.94 5.98
C LEU A 119 25.85 -20.15 5.15
N LEU A 120 26.62 -20.62 4.18
CA LEU A 120 26.29 -21.79 3.34
C LEU A 120 27.14 -23.04 3.67
N GLY A 121 27.41 -23.25 4.96
CA GLY A 121 28.09 -24.42 5.47
C GLY A 121 27.16 -25.59 5.77
N GLY A 122 26.69 -26.27 4.72
CA GLY A 122 26.31 -27.69 4.81
C GLY A 122 24.81 -27.98 4.83
N LEU A 123 24.28 -28.36 3.67
CA LEU A 123 23.31 -29.46 3.53
C LEU A 123 23.58 -30.13 2.17
N SER A 124 24.46 -31.14 2.20
CA SER A 124 24.64 -32.07 1.10
C SER A 124 23.60 -33.18 1.20
N ALA A 125 23.18 -33.69 0.05
CA ALA A 125 22.05 -34.59 -0.15
C ALA A 125 22.23 -35.98 0.45
N GLU A 126 21.16 -36.55 1.02
CA GLU A 126 20.97 -38.01 1.05
C GLU A 126 19.47 -38.39 1.12
N GLN A 127 19.10 -39.34 0.26
CA GLN A 127 17.83 -40.09 0.12
C GLN A 127 18.24 -41.58 -0.04
N PRO A 128 17.36 -42.61 0.08
CA PRO A 128 16.09 -42.83 0.82
C PRO A 128 16.18 -44.20 1.60
N PRO A 129 15.15 -45.05 1.89
CA PRO A 129 14.15 -45.62 0.96
C PRO A 129 12.69 -45.80 1.48
N HIS A 130 11.81 -46.09 0.51
CA HIS A 130 10.38 -46.42 0.60
C HIS A 130 10.09 -47.85 1.09
N GLU A 131 8.92 -48.05 1.72
CA GLU A 131 8.20 -49.33 1.67
C GLU A 131 6.72 -49.13 1.30
N SER A 132 6.30 -49.94 0.35
CA SER A 132 4.97 -50.12 -0.25
C SER A 132 4.14 -51.15 0.53
N HIS A 133 2.80 -51.04 0.55
CA HIS A 133 1.90 -52.22 0.50
C HIS A 133 0.48 -51.88 0.01
N ARG A 134 -0.10 -52.87 -0.68
CA ARG A 134 -1.30 -52.87 -1.56
C ARG A 134 -2.61 -53.25 -0.84
N ASP A 135 -3.72 -53.01 -1.56
CA ASP A 135 -5.15 -53.33 -1.29
C ASP A 135 -5.48 -54.75 -0.79
N PRO A 136 -6.73 -54.97 -0.29
CA PRO A 136 -7.66 -55.75 -1.11
C PRO A 136 -9.16 -55.36 -1.09
N VAL A 137 -9.83 -55.95 -2.09
CA VAL A 137 -11.22 -55.95 -2.59
C VAL A 137 -12.24 -56.66 -1.66
N PHE A 138 -13.56 -56.48 -1.93
CA PHE A 138 -14.78 -57.33 -1.73
C PHE A 138 -15.92 -56.47 -1.16
N GLY A 139 -17.20 -56.52 -1.55
CA GLY A 139 -18.02 -57.36 -2.44
C GLY A 139 -19.48 -56.89 -2.30
N ALA A 140 -20.29 -57.12 -3.33
CA ALA A 140 -21.67 -56.63 -3.50
C ALA A 140 -22.72 -57.24 -2.54
N VAL A 141 -23.80 -56.50 -2.22
CA VAL A 141 -25.15 -57.06 -1.98
C VAL A 141 -26.26 -56.00 -2.26
N GLU A 142 -27.18 -56.34 -3.16
CA GLU A 142 -28.60 -55.87 -3.25
C GLU A 142 -29.49 -57.13 -3.07
N PRO A 143 -30.85 -57.13 -2.98
CA PRO A 143 -31.86 -56.06 -2.79
C PRO A 143 -32.96 -56.45 -1.73
N SER A 144 -33.96 -55.58 -1.46
CA SER A 144 -35.41 -55.98 -1.41
C SER A 144 -36.38 -54.90 -0.88
N TYR A 145 -37.61 -55.01 -1.41
CA TYR A 145 -38.77 -54.11 -1.43
C TYR A 145 -39.56 -53.96 -0.12
N SER A 146 -40.33 -52.86 -0.01
CA SER A 146 -41.73 -52.83 0.48
C SER A 146 -42.41 -51.49 0.16
N GLN A 147 -43.54 -51.53 -0.54
CA GLN A 147 -44.53 -50.45 -0.73
C GLN A 147 -45.79 -50.78 0.09
N PRO A 148 -46.68 -49.83 0.47
CA PRO A 148 -47.87 -49.60 -0.38
C PRO A 148 -48.51 -48.17 -0.37
N GLN A 149 -48.96 -47.76 -1.57
CA GLN A 149 -50.27 -47.17 -1.99
C GLN A 149 -51.03 -46.08 -1.19
N HIS A 150 -51.27 -44.94 -1.86
CA HIS A 150 -52.59 -44.34 -2.24
C HIS A 150 -52.32 -42.90 -2.79
N ALA A 151 -52.98 -42.31 -3.79
CA ALA A 151 -53.95 -42.67 -4.82
C ALA A 151 -53.90 -41.52 -5.88
N GLU A 152 -53.93 -41.85 -7.17
CA GLU A 152 -54.31 -40.96 -8.29
C GLU A 152 -55.85 -40.89 -8.41
N PRO A 153 -56.52 -40.08 -9.28
CA PRO A 153 -56.04 -39.36 -10.49
C PRO A 153 -56.54 -37.87 -10.55
N GLN A 154 -56.32 -36.98 -11.54
CA GLN A 154 -56.45 -37.13 -12.99
C GLN A 154 -56.08 -35.80 -13.71
N GLN A 155 -55.23 -35.90 -14.76
CA GLN A 155 -55.24 -35.21 -16.09
C GLN A 155 -55.27 -33.66 -16.15
N VAL A 156 -54.49 -32.98 -17.00
CA VAL A 156 -54.52 -33.02 -18.49
C VAL A 156 -53.13 -32.71 -19.07
N ALA A 157 -52.79 -33.45 -20.12
CA ALA A 157 -51.62 -33.28 -20.96
C ALA A 157 -51.76 -32.11 -21.93
N GLU A 158 -50.67 -31.43 -22.25
CA GLU A 158 -50.49 -30.87 -23.59
C GLU A 158 -49.05 -31.04 -24.07
N HIS A 159 -48.94 -31.74 -25.19
CA HIS A 159 -47.74 -32.08 -25.92
C HIS A 159 -47.09 -30.84 -26.55
N ALA A 160 -45.77 -30.71 -26.41
CA ALA A 160 -44.95 -29.99 -27.38
C ALA A 160 -43.92 -30.99 -27.96
N PRO A 161 -43.75 -31.06 -29.30
CA PRO A 161 -42.88 -32.05 -29.92
C PRO A 161 -41.41 -31.72 -29.69
N ARG A 162 -40.69 -32.74 -29.24
CA ARG A 162 -39.23 -32.84 -29.19
C ARG A 162 -38.68 -32.81 -30.62
N VAL A 163 -37.91 -31.77 -30.94
CA VAL A 163 -37.02 -31.76 -32.10
C VAL A 163 -35.75 -32.49 -31.70
N GLU A 164 -35.55 -33.71 -32.21
CA GLU A 164 -34.27 -34.41 -32.13
C GLU A 164 -33.30 -33.80 -33.15
N SER A 165 -32.33 -33.05 -32.64
CA SER A 165 -31.15 -32.63 -33.39
C SER A 165 -30.22 -33.84 -33.60
N PRO A 166 -29.66 -34.06 -34.79
CA PRO A 166 -28.62 -35.08 -35.01
C PRO A 166 -27.38 -34.80 -34.14
N PRO A 167 -26.61 -35.83 -33.75
CA PRO A 167 -25.40 -35.64 -32.95
C PRO A 167 -24.35 -34.89 -33.79
N GLU A 168 -24.17 -33.62 -33.47
CA GLU A 168 -23.07 -32.81 -33.99
C GLU A 168 -21.76 -33.45 -33.50
N ALA A 169 -20.94 -33.87 -34.46
CA ALA A 169 -19.64 -34.45 -34.19
C ALA A 169 -18.83 -33.47 -33.33
N VAL A 170 -18.46 -33.91 -32.13
CA VAL A 170 -17.57 -33.16 -31.23
C VAL A 170 -16.23 -33.04 -31.94
N ALA A 171 -16.01 -31.92 -32.61
CA ALA A 171 -14.68 -31.54 -33.07
C ALA A 171 -13.78 -31.45 -31.83
N PRO A 172 -12.55 -32.01 -31.86
CA PRO A 172 -11.66 -31.94 -30.73
C PRO A 172 -11.42 -30.47 -30.37
N ALA A 173 -11.69 -30.12 -29.11
CA ALA A 173 -11.39 -28.80 -28.58
C ALA A 173 -9.89 -28.52 -28.80
N PRO A 174 -9.52 -27.33 -29.30
CA PRO A 174 -8.12 -26.98 -29.46
C PRO A 174 -7.42 -27.10 -28.10
N GLU A 175 -6.39 -27.93 -28.01
CA GLU A 175 -5.47 -27.89 -26.88
C GLU A 175 -4.96 -26.45 -26.75
N VAL A 176 -5.42 -25.75 -25.70
CA VAL A 176 -4.92 -24.43 -25.34
C VAL A 176 -3.48 -24.63 -24.91
N LYS A 177 -2.55 -24.53 -25.87
CA LYS A 177 -1.13 -24.41 -25.55
C LYS A 177 -1.00 -23.24 -24.58
N PRO A 178 -0.39 -23.41 -23.40
CA PRO A 178 -0.22 -22.32 -22.45
C PRO A 178 0.53 -21.19 -23.17
N GLN A 179 -0.17 -20.08 -23.41
CA GLN A 179 0.45 -18.88 -23.96
C GLN A 179 1.39 -18.36 -22.88
N LYS A 180 2.70 -18.34 -23.17
CA LYS A 180 3.68 -17.73 -22.29
C LYS A 180 3.29 -16.27 -22.06
N LEU A 181 3.13 -15.87 -20.80
CA LEU A 181 2.83 -14.48 -20.43
C LEU A 181 4.02 -13.60 -20.84
N LYS A 182 3.83 -12.73 -21.84
CA LYS A 182 4.86 -11.76 -22.25
C LYS A 182 4.92 -10.56 -21.32
N GLU A 183 3.81 -10.28 -20.64
CA GLU A 183 3.71 -9.16 -19.71
C GLU A 183 2.84 -9.59 -18.52
N THR A 184 3.12 -9.01 -17.35
CA THR A 184 2.30 -9.21 -16.17
C THR A 184 2.33 -8.00 -15.25
N VAL A 185 1.25 -7.82 -14.49
CA VAL A 185 1.18 -6.86 -13.38
C VAL A 185 1.39 -7.61 -12.07
N LEU A 186 2.26 -7.11 -11.20
CA LEU A 186 2.34 -7.53 -9.80
C LEU A 186 1.62 -6.49 -8.94
N VAL A 187 0.83 -6.93 -7.97
CA VAL A 187 0.06 -6.05 -7.08
C VAL A 187 0.34 -6.42 -5.64
N LEU A 188 0.58 -5.40 -4.82
CA LEU A 188 0.61 -5.45 -3.36
C LEU A 188 -0.34 -4.40 -2.81
N HIS A 189 -0.77 -4.61 -1.58
CA HIS A 189 -1.67 -3.70 -0.89
C HIS A 189 -1.10 -3.32 0.48
N VAL A 190 -1.33 -2.07 0.90
CA VAL A 190 -1.18 -1.66 2.29
C VAL A 190 -2.55 -1.20 2.77
N ALA A 191 -3.10 -1.89 3.77
CA ALA A 191 -4.46 -1.65 4.23
C ALA A 191 -4.51 -1.38 5.73
N ALA A 192 -5.51 -0.62 6.16
CA ALA A 192 -5.86 -0.53 7.57
C ALA A 192 -6.31 -1.90 8.08
N HIS A 193 -6.21 -2.09 9.39
CA HIS A 193 -6.87 -3.22 10.06
C HIS A 193 -8.39 -3.16 9.85
N HIS A 194 -9.07 -4.31 9.97
CA HIS A 194 -10.51 -4.41 9.71
C HIS A 194 -11.33 -3.34 10.45
N GLY A 195 -12.14 -2.59 9.70
CA GLY A 195 -12.97 -1.50 10.23
C GLY A 195 -12.23 -0.20 10.54
N GLY A 196 -10.91 -0.16 10.31
CA GLY A 196 -10.09 1.04 10.42
C GLY A 196 -9.93 1.78 9.09
N ALA A 197 -9.25 2.93 9.17
CA ALA A 197 -8.81 3.70 8.02
C ALA A 197 -7.40 4.24 8.28
N LEU A 198 -6.63 4.43 7.21
CA LEU A 198 -5.33 5.08 7.22
C LEU A 198 -5.54 6.60 7.17
N GLY A 199 -4.90 7.35 8.06
CA GLY A 199 -4.91 8.82 8.02
C GLY A 199 -4.07 9.34 6.86
N GLY A 200 -4.63 10.26 6.07
CA GLY A 200 -4.03 10.76 4.84
C GLY A 200 -2.72 11.53 5.04
N GLU A 201 -2.61 12.35 6.08
CA GLU A 201 -1.38 13.07 6.42
C GLU A 201 -0.18 12.12 6.63
N LEU A 202 -0.37 11.14 7.51
CA LEU A 202 0.66 10.16 7.85
C LEU A 202 1.00 9.26 6.66
N LEU A 203 -0.01 8.90 5.87
CA LEU A 203 0.15 8.16 4.62
C LEU A 203 0.98 8.96 3.62
N LEU A 204 0.64 10.23 3.36
CA LEU A 204 1.38 11.11 2.45
C LEU A 204 2.84 11.23 2.86
N GLN A 205 3.09 11.50 4.15
CA GLN A 205 4.43 11.61 4.70
C GLN A 205 5.24 10.33 4.46
N SER A 206 4.66 9.16 4.75
CA SER A 206 5.34 7.87 4.58
C SER A 206 5.58 7.53 3.09
N VAL A 207 4.63 7.84 2.22
CA VAL A 207 4.76 7.66 0.76
C VAL A 207 5.92 8.49 0.21
N LEU A 208 6.01 9.77 0.58
CA LEU A 208 7.11 10.65 0.15
C LEU A 208 8.47 10.22 0.72
N GLN A 209 8.52 9.83 2.00
CA GLN A 209 9.75 9.28 2.62
C GLN A 209 10.19 7.96 1.99
N SER A 210 9.22 7.18 1.49
CA SER A 210 9.46 6.00 0.68
C SER A 210 9.79 6.33 -0.77
N GLY A 211 10.20 7.57 -1.09
CA GLY A 211 10.77 7.97 -2.38
C GLY A 211 9.78 8.00 -3.54
N PHE A 212 8.48 7.97 -3.26
CA PHE A 212 7.46 8.18 -4.29
C PHE A 212 7.31 9.66 -4.63
N GLN A 213 6.95 9.94 -5.87
CA GLN A 213 6.65 11.27 -6.35
C GLN A 213 5.24 11.30 -6.91
N PHE A 214 4.47 12.33 -6.58
CA PHE A 214 3.15 12.55 -7.17
C PHE A 214 3.30 12.91 -8.64
N GLY A 215 2.44 12.37 -9.51
CA GLY A 215 2.59 12.59 -10.94
C GLY A 215 1.36 12.23 -11.77
N GLU A 216 1.60 11.57 -12.90
CA GLU A 216 0.60 11.26 -13.90
C GLU A 216 -0.60 10.52 -13.29
N MET A 217 -1.79 10.73 -13.86
CA MET A 217 -3.05 10.11 -13.41
C MET A 217 -3.46 10.46 -11.95
N GLY A 218 -2.79 11.43 -11.31
CA GLY A 218 -3.07 11.82 -9.94
C GLY A 218 -2.70 10.74 -8.93
N ILE A 219 -1.67 9.94 -9.22
CA ILE A 219 -1.17 8.89 -8.33
C ILE A 219 0.33 9.10 -8.04
N PHE A 220 0.88 8.23 -7.20
CA PHE A 220 2.28 8.29 -6.81
C PHE A 220 3.11 7.27 -7.61
N HIS A 221 4.32 7.66 -8.01
CA HIS A 221 5.22 6.83 -8.79
C HIS A 221 6.60 6.74 -8.13
N ARG A 222 7.13 5.52 -8.02
CA ARG A 222 8.52 5.30 -7.67
C ARG A 222 9.35 5.26 -8.94
N HIS A 223 10.25 6.22 -9.08
CA HIS A 223 11.19 6.29 -10.19
C HIS A 223 12.52 5.61 -9.84
N LEU A 224 13.36 5.39 -10.85
CA LEU A 224 14.72 4.89 -10.68
C LEU A 224 15.52 5.78 -9.71
N SER A 225 15.38 7.10 -9.82
CA SER A 225 15.92 8.07 -8.87
C SER A 225 14.86 8.48 -7.85
N PRO A 226 15.17 8.53 -6.54
CA PRO A 226 14.26 9.08 -5.53
C PRO A 226 13.82 10.53 -5.78
N ALA A 227 14.60 11.30 -6.54
CA ALA A 227 14.28 12.67 -6.93
C ALA A 227 13.18 12.76 -8.01
N GLY A 228 12.61 11.64 -8.45
CA GLY A 228 11.56 11.61 -9.49
C GLY A 228 12.08 11.60 -10.92
N SER A 229 13.39 11.42 -11.13
CA SER A 229 13.97 11.35 -12.46
C SER A 229 14.14 9.90 -12.96
N GLY A 230 14.08 9.74 -14.28
CA GLY A 230 14.19 8.44 -14.94
C GLY A 230 12.84 7.74 -15.13
N PRO A 231 12.84 6.47 -15.55
CA PRO A 231 11.61 5.71 -15.77
C PRO A 231 10.93 5.31 -14.46
N VAL A 232 9.61 5.14 -14.52
CA VAL A 232 8.80 4.61 -13.42
C VAL A 232 9.10 3.12 -13.25
N LEU A 233 9.39 2.72 -12.02
CA LEU A 233 9.58 1.32 -11.63
C LEU A 233 8.24 0.69 -11.24
N PHE A 234 7.47 1.36 -10.39
CA PHE A 234 6.15 0.94 -9.93
C PHE A 234 5.36 2.13 -9.39
N SER A 235 4.04 1.97 -9.27
CA SER A 235 3.13 3.05 -8.89
C SER A 235 2.27 2.67 -7.68
N LEU A 236 1.72 3.68 -7.01
CA LEU A 236 0.88 3.55 -5.82
C LEU A 236 -0.38 4.39 -6.01
N ALA A 237 -1.54 3.73 -5.92
CA ALA A 237 -2.87 4.32 -6.08
C ALA A 237 -3.72 4.10 -4.84
N ASN A 238 -4.73 4.94 -4.66
CA ASN A 238 -5.73 4.80 -3.61
C ASN A 238 -6.63 3.56 -3.89
N MET A 239 -7.07 2.85 -2.85
CA MET A 239 -8.07 1.78 -3.03
C MET A 239 -9.49 2.32 -3.28
N VAL A 240 -9.75 3.57 -2.89
CA VAL A 240 -11.05 4.22 -3.11
C VAL A 240 -11.09 4.80 -4.52
N LYS A 241 -12.20 4.58 -5.24
CA LYS A 241 -12.41 5.14 -6.58
C LYS A 241 -12.36 6.67 -6.55
N PRO A 242 -11.72 7.34 -7.52
CA PRO A 242 -11.20 6.78 -8.77
C PRO A 242 -9.79 6.16 -8.68
N GLY A 243 -9.16 6.16 -7.50
CA GLY A 243 -7.80 5.66 -7.28
C GLY A 243 -6.72 6.75 -7.23
N SER A 244 -7.10 8.00 -7.48
CA SER A 244 -6.23 9.18 -7.38
C SER A 244 -6.13 9.71 -5.95
N PHE A 245 -5.15 10.58 -5.75
CA PHE A 245 -4.99 11.42 -4.56
C PHE A 245 -5.02 12.88 -4.96
N ASP A 246 -5.29 13.71 -3.97
CA ASP A 246 -5.11 15.15 -4.03
C ASP A 246 -4.18 15.54 -2.86
N PRO A 247 -2.90 15.85 -3.12
CA PRO A 247 -1.92 16.17 -2.08
C PRO A 247 -2.33 17.36 -1.21
N ASP A 248 -3.11 18.30 -1.73
CA ASP A 248 -3.52 19.50 -1.01
C ASP A 248 -4.62 19.23 0.01
N THR A 249 -5.37 18.13 -0.15
CA THR A 249 -6.48 17.73 0.73
C THR A 249 -6.19 16.45 1.54
N MET A 250 -4.95 15.93 1.47
CA MET A 250 -4.52 14.72 2.18
C MET A 250 -4.62 14.82 3.71
N SER A 251 -4.50 16.01 4.29
CA SER A 251 -4.50 16.17 5.76
C SER A 251 -5.84 15.75 6.41
N ASP A 252 -6.96 16.02 5.74
CA ASP A 252 -8.32 15.67 6.21
C ASP A 252 -8.85 14.36 5.58
N PHE A 253 -8.03 13.72 4.74
CA PHE A 253 -8.38 12.50 4.01
C PHE A 253 -8.16 11.24 4.86
N SER A 254 -8.96 10.20 4.59
CA SER A 254 -8.68 8.86 5.09
C SER A 254 -9.05 7.80 4.05
N THR A 255 -8.35 6.67 4.08
CA THR A 255 -8.58 5.58 3.13
C THR A 255 -8.51 4.20 3.79
N PRO A 256 -9.30 3.21 3.33
CA PRO A 256 -9.10 1.82 3.73
C PRO A 256 -7.71 1.28 3.40
N GLY A 257 -7.02 1.86 2.41
CA GLY A 257 -5.70 1.42 1.99
C GLY A 257 -5.24 1.97 0.66
N VAL A 258 -4.04 1.54 0.27
CA VAL A 258 -3.40 1.85 -1.01
C VAL A 258 -2.97 0.59 -1.73
N SER A 259 -2.90 0.64 -3.05
CA SER A 259 -2.46 -0.46 -3.91
C SER A 259 -1.20 -0.06 -4.65
N MET A 260 -0.17 -0.88 -4.55
CA MET A 260 1.08 -0.73 -5.26
C MET A 260 1.12 -1.74 -6.41
N PHE A 261 1.51 -1.30 -7.59
CA PHE A 261 1.56 -2.16 -8.77
C PHE A 261 2.78 -1.92 -9.64
N MET A 262 3.31 -3.00 -10.20
CA MET A 262 4.51 -3.02 -11.04
C MET A 262 4.25 -3.83 -12.31
N MET A 263 4.61 -3.27 -13.47
CA MET A 263 4.62 -3.99 -14.74
C MET A 263 5.91 -4.80 -14.88
N VAL A 264 5.83 -6.00 -15.43
CA VAL A 264 6.99 -6.83 -15.79
C VAL A 264 6.82 -7.26 -17.25
N PRO A 265 7.83 -7.08 -18.12
CA PRO A 265 9.17 -6.53 -17.83
C PRO A 265 9.13 -5.04 -17.45
N SER A 266 9.96 -4.67 -16.47
CA SER A 266 10.17 -3.28 -16.02
C SER A 266 11.54 -2.79 -16.48
N TYR A 267 11.77 -1.48 -16.44
CA TYR A 267 13.13 -0.95 -16.59
C TYR A 267 14.07 -1.48 -15.49
N GLY A 268 15.27 -1.90 -15.87
CA GLY A 268 16.25 -2.48 -14.94
C GLY A 268 15.90 -3.90 -14.48
N ASP A 269 16.38 -4.27 -13.29
CA ASP A 269 16.15 -5.61 -12.72
C ASP A 269 14.79 -5.68 -12.01
N ALA A 270 13.85 -6.44 -12.59
CA ALA A 270 12.50 -6.60 -12.05
C ALA A 270 12.47 -7.27 -10.66
N ASN A 271 13.41 -8.16 -10.34
CA ASN A 271 13.48 -8.76 -9.00
C ASN A 271 13.93 -7.75 -7.95
N GLN A 272 14.87 -6.86 -8.31
CA GLN A 272 15.28 -5.76 -7.43
C GLN A 272 14.16 -4.75 -7.25
N ASN A 273 13.46 -4.38 -8.32
CA ASN A 273 12.30 -3.50 -8.27
C ASN A 273 11.18 -4.09 -7.39
N PHE A 274 10.91 -5.40 -7.49
CA PHE A 274 9.96 -6.07 -6.62
C PHE A 274 10.36 -6.05 -5.13
N LYS A 275 11.65 -6.29 -4.82
CA LYS A 275 12.16 -6.17 -3.46
C LYS A 275 11.98 -4.75 -2.92
N LEU A 276 12.29 -3.73 -3.73
CA LEU A 276 12.11 -2.33 -3.37
C LEU A 276 10.63 -1.99 -3.15
N MET A 277 9.73 -2.53 -3.98
CA MET A 277 8.29 -2.38 -3.83
C MET A 277 7.81 -2.98 -2.50
N LEU A 278 8.25 -4.20 -2.17
CA LEU A 278 7.91 -4.85 -0.89
C LEU A 278 8.44 -4.09 0.32
N GLN A 279 9.70 -3.63 0.28
CA GLN A 279 10.29 -2.82 1.35
C GLN A 279 9.53 -1.51 1.56
N SER A 280 9.15 -0.86 0.47
CA SER A 280 8.34 0.37 0.53
C SER A 280 6.95 0.10 1.10
N ALA A 281 6.29 -0.98 0.69
CA ALA A 281 5.00 -1.38 1.24
C ALA A 281 5.06 -1.65 2.75
N GLN A 282 6.09 -2.37 3.20
CA GLN A 282 6.30 -2.65 4.62
C GLN A 282 6.55 -1.37 5.41
N ARG A 283 7.41 -0.48 4.90
CA ARG A 283 7.69 0.80 5.57
C ARG A 283 6.42 1.64 5.72
N ILE A 284 5.62 1.73 4.66
CA ILE A 284 4.35 2.46 4.70
C ILE A 284 3.41 1.82 5.71
N ALA A 285 3.27 0.49 5.72
CA ALA A 285 2.46 -0.22 6.70
C ALA A 285 2.89 0.05 8.13
N ASP A 286 4.19 0.03 8.42
CA ASP A 286 4.75 0.28 9.75
C ASP A 286 4.46 1.73 10.21
N ASP A 287 4.65 2.71 9.33
CA ASP A 287 4.44 4.12 9.64
C ASP A 287 2.96 4.44 9.90
N VAL A 288 2.04 3.87 9.12
CA VAL A 288 0.59 4.14 9.21
C VAL A 288 -0.18 3.18 10.14
N GLY A 289 0.48 2.19 10.73
CA GLY A 289 -0.17 1.14 11.52
C GLY A 289 -1.07 0.20 10.69
N GLY A 290 -0.72 0.01 9.41
CA GLY A 290 -1.41 -0.87 8.47
C GLY A 290 -0.79 -2.27 8.38
N VAL A 291 -1.25 -3.04 7.39
CA VAL A 291 -0.74 -4.38 7.08
C VAL A 291 -0.48 -4.52 5.58
N VAL A 292 0.57 -5.25 5.22
CA VAL A 292 0.87 -5.58 3.82
C VAL A 292 0.09 -6.83 3.40
N LEU A 293 -0.65 -6.72 2.31
CA LEU A 293 -1.43 -7.82 1.73
C LEU A 293 -0.97 -8.14 0.30
N ASP A 294 -1.17 -9.39 -0.10
CA ASP A 294 -0.97 -9.88 -1.46
C ASP A 294 -2.10 -9.41 -2.41
N ASP A 295 -2.02 -9.81 -3.69
CA ASP A 295 -3.01 -9.49 -4.73
C ASP A 295 -4.42 -10.05 -4.44
N GLU A 296 -4.52 -11.06 -3.58
CA GLU A 296 -5.76 -11.66 -3.10
C GLU A 296 -6.24 -11.04 -1.77
N ARG A 297 -5.59 -9.96 -1.32
CA ARG A 297 -5.86 -9.25 -0.06
C ARG A 297 -5.67 -10.12 1.19
N ARG A 298 -4.78 -11.11 1.12
CA ARG A 298 -4.34 -11.92 2.27
C ARG A 298 -3.01 -11.42 2.79
N MET A 299 -2.72 -11.69 4.06
CA MET A 299 -1.42 -11.34 4.65
C MET A 299 -0.27 -11.94 3.84
N MET A 300 0.79 -11.16 3.67
CA MET A 300 1.98 -11.60 2.94
C MET A 300 2.62 -12.82 3.62
N THR A 301 3.01 -13.81 2.83
CA THR A 301 3.70 -15.03 3.31
C THR A 301 4.98 -15.30 2.51
N PRO A 302 5.98 -15.99 3.08
CA PRO A 302 7.18 -16.39 2.35
C PRO A 302 6.87 -17.18 1.07
N GLN A 303 5.87 -18.07 1.10
CA GLN A 303 5.44 -18.85 -0.06
C GLN A 303 4.87 -17.96 -1.18
N LYS A 304 4.07 -16.95 -0.83
CA LYS A 304 3.53 -16.01 -1.83
C LYS A 304 4.65 -15.14 -2.42
N LEU A 305 5.67 -14.76 -1.65
CA LEU A 305 6.85 -14.07 -2.19
C LEU A 305 7.60 -14.90 -3.24
N GLU A 306 7.77 -16.20 -3.01
CA GLU A 306 8.37 -17.09 -4.01
C GLU A 306 7.48 -17.21 -5.26
N THR A 307 6.16 -17.18 -5.10
CA THR A 307 5.21 -17.15 -6.23
C THR A 307 5.39 -15.90 -7.08
N TYR A 308 5.56 -14.72 -6.48
CA TYR A 308 5.85 -13.48 -7.22
C TYR A 308 7.19 -13.55 -7.96
N LYS A 309 8.25 -14.05 -7.31
CA LYS A 309 9.56 -14.22 -7.95
C LYS A 309 9.50 -15.19 -9.14
N ALA A 310 8.77 -16.30 -8.99
CA ALA A 310 8.57 -17.26 -10.07
C ALA A 310 7.84 -16.63 -11.26
N ARG A 311 6.80 -15.83 -10.99
CA ARG A 311 6.05 -15.09 -12.02
C ARG A 311 6.92 -14.07 -12.74
N ILE A 312 7.80 -13.36 -12.03
CA ILE A 312 8.78 -12.47 -12.66
C ILE A 312 9.69 -13.26 -13.60
N ARG A 313 10.28 -14.36 -13.11
CA ARG A 313 11.18 -15.21 -13.90
C ARG A 313 10.52 -15.73 -15.17
N GLU A 314 9.30 -16.27 -15.05
CA GLU A 314 8.54 -16.82 -16.18
C GLU A 314 8.36 -15.79 -17.29
N VAL A 315 7.99 -14.55 -16.94
CA VAL A 315 7.80 -13.48 -17.92
C VAL A 315 9.13 -13.05 -18.54
N LEU A 316 10.20 -12.95 -17.76
CA LEU A 316 11.52 -12.62 -18.30
C LEU A 316 12.02 -13.70 -19.26
N ASP A 317 11.90 -14.98 -18.91
CA ASP A 317 12.29 -16.12 -19.76
C ASP A 317 11.46 -16.19 -21.06
N ALA A 318 10.16 -15.86 -20.97
CA ALA A 318 9.29 -15.77 -22.13
C ALA A 318 9.73 -14.67 -23.12
N ASN A 319 10.26 -13.56 -22.62
CA ASN A 319 10.76 -12.45 -23.45
C ASN A 319 12.17 -12.70 -23.99
N LEU A 320 13.00 -13.50 -23.31
CA LEU A 320 14.32 -13.89 -23.82
C LEU A 320 14.24 -14.95 -24.94
N SER A 321 13.13 -15.69 -25.00
CA SER A 321 12.91 -16.75 -25.99
C SER A 321 12.06 -16.34 -27.19
N ALA A 322 11.64 -15.07 -27.25
CA ALA A 322 10.84 -14.47 -28.32
C ALA A 322 11.69 -13.67 -29.30
#